data_AF-A0A9E0NSJ0-F1
#
_entry.id   AF-A0A9E0NSJ0-F1
#
_cell.length_a   1.000
_cell.length_b   1.000
_cell.length_c   1.000
_cell.angle_alpha   90.00
_cell.angle_beta   90.00
_cell.angle_gamma   90.00
#
_symmetry.space_group_name_H-M   'P 1'
#
loop_
_entity.id
_entity.type
_entity.pdbx_description
1 polymer ?
#
loop_
_entity_poly.entity_id
_entity_poly.type
_entity_poly.pdbx_seq_one_letter_code
_entity_poly.pdbx_strand_id
1 'polypeptide(L)'
;MLVKSKTSAHSFHQGVCLSCGAGNIGKRRYCSIRCRQQLRQKLNTRSGLLQALNTRYATFYFTDTLIVLDVVPHGIREVFRYKARRTAGVKPAEDFGAMSNRLGDAWWAEEKRTAKNYLASRRVLEMAERLAMAEGLKRPR
;
A
#
# COMPACT_ATOMS: atom_id res chain seq x y z
N MET A 1 29.27 11.96 9.79
CA MET A 1 28.68 12.97 8.87
C MET A 1 27.45 12.37 8.21
N LEU A 2 26.27 12.94 8.46
CA LEU A 2 24.97 12.43 7.99
C LEU A 2 24.77 12.78 6.51
N VAL A 3 25.01 11.83 5.61
CA VAL A 3 24.69 11.96 4.20
C VAL A 3 23.18 11.80 4.02
N LYS A 4 22.48 12.93 3.90
CA LYS A 4 21.10 13.01 3.37
C LYS A 4 21.11 12.39 1.97
N SER A 5 20.71 11.13 1.85
CA SER A 5 20.60 10.47 0.56
C SER A 5 19.26 10.87 -0.06
N LYS A 6 19.33 11.57 -1.20
CA LYS A 6 18.19 12.06 -1.98
C LYS A 6 17.34 10.88 -2.46
N THR A 7 16.20 10.69 -1.82
CA THR A 7 15.12 9.83 -2.29
C THR A 7 14.71 10.27 -3.70
N SER A 8 14.50 9.33 -4.62
CA SER A 8 13.73 9.62 -5.83
C SER A 8 12.41 10.26 -5.39
N ALA A 9 12.12 11.43 -5.95
CA ALA A 9 11.13 12.37 -5.45
C ALA A 9 9.69 11.88 -5.67
N HIS A 10 9.24 10.90 -4.89
CA HIS A 10 7.84 10.88 -4.46
C HIS A 10 7.76 11.74 -3.22
N SER A 11 7.29 12.97 -3.39
CA SER A 11 7.06 13.95 -2.33
C SER A 11 6.07 13.38 -1.31
N PHE A 12 6.57 12.68 -0.30
CA PHE A 12 5.78 12.32 0.87
C PHE A 12 5.31 13.63 1.49
N HIS A 13 4.00 13.87 1.47
CA HIS A 13 3.40 15.07 2.02
C HIS A 13 3.70 15.16 3.52
N GLN A 14 4.74 15.92 3.86
CA GLN A 14 4.99 16.29 5.24
C GLN A 14 3.86 17.23 5.67
N GLY A 15 3.28 16.98 6.84
CA GLY A 15 2.17 17.81 7.33
C GLY A 15 0.77 17.41 6.88
N VAL A 16 0.57 16.24 6.27
CA VAL A 16 -0.79 15.70 6.02
C VAL A 16 -1.06 14.40 6.79
N CYS A 17 -2.33 14.20 7.17
CA CYS A 17 -2.79 13.00 7.87
C CYS A 17 -2.83 11.80 6.92
N LEU A 18 -2.17 10.70 7.30
CA LEU A 18 -2.11 9.48 6.49
C LEU A 18 -3.49 8.82 6.26
N SER A 19 -4.46 9.10 7.14
CA SER A 19 -5.78 8.48 7.09
C SER A 19 -6.80 9.31 6.30
N CYS A 20 -6.94 10.58 6.65
CA CYS A 20 -7.96 11.46 6.07
C CYS A 20 -7.43 12.49 5.07
N GLY A 21 -6.11 12.64 4.92
CA GLY A 21 -5.50 13.62 4.03
C GLY A 21 -5.52 15.07 4.54
N ALA A 22 -6.05 15.33 5.75
CA ALA A 22 -6.07 16.68 6.32
C ALA A 22 -4.65 17.24 6.47
N GLY A 23 -4.42 18.44 5.94
CA GLY A 23 -3.13 19.14 6.00
C GLY A 23 -2.87 19.86 7.32
N ASN A 24 -1.74 20.56 7.39
CA ASN A 24 -1.30 21.40 8.51
C ASN A 24 -1.17 20.68 9.86
N ILE A 25 -0.81 19.39 9.86
CA ILE A 25 -0.61 18.62 11.10
C ILE A 25 0.85 18.60 11.61
N GLY A 26 1.71 19.46 11.05
CA GLY A 26 3.12 19.56 11.39
C GLY A 26 3.89 18.26 11.09
N LYS A 27 4.69 17.77 12.06
CA LYS A 27 5.46 16.52 11.90
C LYS A 27 4.67 15.25 12.25
N ARG A 28 3.37 15.38 12.58
CA ARG A 28 2.54 14.24 12.97
C ARG A 28 2.16 13.41 11.73
N ARG A 29 1.95 12.11 11.91
CA ARG A 29 1.41 11.20 10.87
C ARG A 29 -0.12 11.20 10.80
N TYR A 30 -0.78 11.58 11.89
CA TYR A 30 -2.23 11.55 12.03
C TYR A 30 -2.71 12.84 12.68
N CYS A 31 -3.83 13.40 12.21
CA CYS A 31 -4.45 14.58 12.83
C CYS A 31 -5.09 14.24 14.20
N SER A 32 -5.51 13.00 14.42
CA SER A 32 -6.17 12.55 15.64
C SER A 32 -5.93 11.06 15.92
N ILE A 33 -6.19 10.65 17.17
CA ILE A 33 -6.18 9.23 17.59
C ILE A 33 -7.20 8.43 16.78
N ARG A 34 -8.39 9.01 16.53
CA ARG A 34 -9.43 8.40 15.70
C ARG A 34 -8.93 8.07 14.29
N CYS A 35 -8.21 9.00 13.65
CA CYS A 35 -7.62 8.76 12.33
C CYS A 35 -6.58 7.63 12.34
N ARG A 36 -5.74 7.55 13.38
CA ARG A 36 -4.79 6.45 13.57
C ARG A 36 -5.49 5.11 13.71
N GLN A 37 -6.51 5.03 14.58
CA GLN A 37 -7.26 3.80 14.82
C GLN A 37 -8.02 3.36 13.58
N GLN A 38 -8.69 4.28 12.88
CA GLN A 38 -9.43 3.97 11.66
C GLN A 38 -8.52 3.41 10.57
N LEU A 39 -7.37 4.04 10.31
CA LEU A 39 -6.44 3.50 9.31
C LEU A 39 -5.88 2.14 9.75
N ARG A 40 -5.53 1.97 11.04
CA ARG A 40 -5.06 0.68 11.56
C ARG A 40 -6.10 -0.42 11.39
N GLN A 41 -7.38 -0.13 11.68
CA GLN A 41 -8.47 -1.09 11.45
C GLN A 41 -8.57 -1.47 9.98
N LYS A 42 -8.52 -0.50 9.07
CA LYS A 42 -8.56 -0.77 7.62
C LYS A 42 -7.35 -1.57 7.13
N LEU A 43 -6.16 -1.33 7.68
CA LEU A 43 -4.97 -2.13 7.34
C LEU A 43 -5.11 -3.56 7.90
N ASN A 44 -5.58 -3.69 9.14
CA ASN A 44 -5.77 -4.99 9.79
C ASN A 44 -6.83 -5.85 9.07
N THR A 45 -7.92 -5.26 8.58
CA THR A 45 -8.93 -6.00 7.80
C THR A 45 -8.44 -6.41 6.40
N ARG A 46 -7.25 -5.99 5.99
CA ARG A 46 -6.61 -6.37 4.73
C ARG A 46 -5.37 -7.26 4.95
N SER A 47 -5.10 -7.67 6.19
CA SER A 47 -4.02 -8.58 6.51
C SER A 47 -4.16 -9.93 5.81
N GLY A 48 -5.38 -10.43 5.64
CA GLY A 48 -5.66 -11.69 4.93
C GLY A 48 -5.19 -11.67 3.48
N LEU A 49 -5.41 -10.55 2.75
CA LEU A 49 -4.87 -10.38 1.39
C LEU A 49 -3.34 -10.40 1.41
N LEU A 50 -2.70 -9.64 2.32
CA LEU A 50 -1.24 -9.62 2.41
C LEU A 50 -0.66 -11.00 2.76
N GLN A 51 -1.32 -11.75 3.65
CA GLN A 51 -0.95 -13.12 3.99
C GLN A 51 -1.09 -14.06 2.79
N ALA A 52 -2.20 -13.98 2.04
CA ALA A 52 -2.41 -14.78 0.83
C ALA A 52 -1.33 -14.51 -0.23
N LEU A 53 -0.85 -13.28 -0.34
CA LEU A 53 0.26 -12.89 -1.23
C LEU A 53 1.65 -13.25 -0.68
N ASN A 54 1.74 -13.95 0.45
CA ASN A 54 2.99 -14.28 1.15
C ASN A 54 3.87 -13.04 1.38
N THR A 55 3.24 -11.94 1.81
CA THR A 55 3.88 -10.62 1.91
C THR A 55 4.88 -10.55 3.06
N ARG A 56 6.12 -10.16 2.76
CA ARG A 56 7.15 -9.83 3.75
C ARG A 56 7.05 -8.38 4.21
N TYR A 57 6.89 -7.46 3.27
CA TYR A 57 6.75 -6.03 3.54
C TYR A 57 5.64 -5.44 2.69
N ALA A 58 4.87 -4.53 3.27
CA ALA A 58 3.94 -3.70 2.53
C ALA A 58 4.06 -2.25 3.02
N THR A 59 3.95 -1.30 2.10
CA THR A 59 3.82 0.11 2.45
C THR A 59 2.64 0.74 1.72
N PHE A 60 1.86 1.52 2.46
CA PHE A 60 0.74 2.30 1.96
C PHE A 60 1.08 3.78 2.08
N TYR A 61 0.85 4.52 0.99
CA TYR A 61 0.97 5.96 0.96
C TYR A 61 0.09 6.54 -0.14
N PHE A 62 0.00 7.87 -0.19
CA PHE A 62 -0.74 8.57 -1.21
C PHE A 62 -0.07 9.88 -1.59
N THR A 63 -0.46 10.36 -2.76
CA THR A 63 -0.14 11.69 -3.30
C THR A 63 -1.44 12.47 -3.46
N ASP A 64 -1.39 13.66 -4.04
CA ASP A 64 -2.61 14.42 -4.37
C ASP A 64 -3.56 13.65 -5.30
N THR A 65 -3.03 12.80 -6.18
CA THR A 65 -3.82 12.15 -7.25
C THR A 65 -3.88 10.63 -7.17
N LEU A 66 -2.99 9.99 -6.41
CA LEU A 66 -2.87 8.52 -6.36
C LEU A 66 -2.81 7.98 -4.94
N ILE A 67 -3.47 6.84 -4.73
CA ILE A 67 -3.18 5.89 -3.67
C ILE A 67 -2.19 4.85 -4.19
N VAL A 68 -1.21 4.50 -3.37
CA VAL A 68 -0.21 3.48 -3.70
C VAL A 68 -0.11 2.44 -2.59
N LEU A 69 -0.06 1.17 -2.99
CA LEU A 69 0.29 0.04 -2.14
C LEU A 69 1.48 -0.69 -2.80
N ASP A 70 2.62 -0.67 -2.12
CA ASP A 70 3.80 -1.44 -2.53
C ASP A 70 3.87 -2.72 -1.70
N VAL A 71 4.00 -3.87 -2.34
CA VAL A 71 4.09 -5.20 -1.71
C VAL A 71 5.40 -5.88 -2.13
N VAL A 72 6.08 -6.48 -1.17
CA VAL A 72 7.26 -7.32 -1.39
C VAL A 72 6.96 -8.71 -0.82
N PRO A 73 6.65 -9.70 -1.67
CA PRO A 73 6.48 -11.08 -1.24
C PRO A 73 7.76 -11.70 -0.70
N HIS A 74 7.63 -12.74 0.12
CA HIS A 74 8.76 -13.49 0.62
C HIS A 74 9.47 -14.22 -0.53
N GLY A 75 10.80 -14.19 -0.55
CA GLY A 75 11.62 -14.85 -1.58
C GLY A 75 11.73 -14.10 -2.91
N ILE A 76 11.02 -12.98 -3.10
CA ILE A 76 11.08 -12.18 -4.34
C ILE A 76 11.77 -10.84 -4.07
N ARG A 77 12.74 -10.47 -4.93
CA ARG A 77 13.51 -9.21 -4.85
C ARG A 77 12.92 -8.11 -5.73
N GLU A 78 11.60 -8.00 -5.77
CA GLU A 78 10.86 -7.02 -6.56
C GLU A 78 9.77 -6.37 -5.71
N VAL A 79 9.42 -5.12 -6.04
CA VAL A 79 8.25 -4.44 -5.50
C VAL A 79 7.10 -4.58 -6.48
N PHE A 80 5.99 -5.11 -6.00
CA PHE A 80 4.71 -5.15 -6.71
C PHE A 80 3.91 -3.92 -6.28
N ARG A 81 3.83 -2.94 -7.17
CA ARG A 81 3.18 -1.65 -6.93
C ARG A 81 1.77 -1.64 -7.51
N TYR A 82 0.79 -1.40 -6.65
CA TYR A 82 -0.59 -1.12 -7.02
C TYR A 82 -0.86 0.38 -6.89
N LYS A 83 -1.51 0.96 -7.91
CA LYS A 83 -1.91 2.37 -7.93
C LYS A 83 -3.40 2.47 -8.17
N ALA A 84 -4.06 3.40 -7.48
CA ALA A 84 -5.43 3.80 -7.75
C ALA A 84 -5.53 5.31 -7.76
N ARG A 85 -6.39 5.88 -8.63
CA ARG A 85 -6.70 7.31 -8.59
C ARG A 85 -7.42 7.66 -7.29
N ARG A 86 -7.07 8.81 -6.72
CA ARG A 86 -7.82 9.39 -5.61
C ARG A 86 -9.13 9.95 -6.10
N THR A 87 -10.16 9.79 -5.28
CA THR A 87 -11.49 10.33 -5.55
C THR A 87 -11.61 11.68 -4.84
N ALA A 88 -12.06 12.72 -5.56
CA ALA A 88 -12.25 14.04 -4.98
C ALA A 88 -13.25 13.98 -3.81
N GLY A 89 -12.92 14.60 -2.69
CA GLY A 89 -13.74 14.58 -1.47
C GLY A 89 -13.68 13.30 -0.65
N VAL A 90 -13.02 12.24 -1.13
CA VAL A 90 -12.88 10.96 -0.41
C VAL A 90 -11.58 10.91 0.37
N LYS A 91 -11.62 10.28 1.55
CA LYS A 91 -10.43 10.13 2.38
C LYS A 91 -9.46 9.13 1.75
N PRO A 92 -8.13 9.35 1.84
CA PRO A 92 -7.15 8.39 1.32
C PRO A 92 -7.32 6.97 1.84
N ALA A 93 -7.68 6.82 3.11
CA ALA A 93 -7.95 5.51 3.71
C ALA A 93 -9.21 4.82 3.14
N GLU A 94 -10.16 5.57 2.57
CA GLU A 94 -11.36 5.02 1.89
C GLU A 94 -11.00 4.55 0.48
N ASP A 95 -10.30 5.37 -0.30
CA ASP A 95 -9.79 4.97 -1.61
C ASP A 95 -8.86 3.74 -1.51
N PHE A 96 -8.02 3.67 -0.48
CA PHE A 96 -7.21 2.48 -0.18
C PHE A 96 -8.06 1.24 0.09
N GLY A 97 -9.15 1.40 0.84
CA GLY A 97 -10.10 0.33 1.13
C GLY A 97 -10.73 -0.20 -0.15
N ALA A 98 -11.15 0.70 -1.05
CA ALA A 98 -11.73 0.34 -2.35
C ALA A 98 -10.71 -0.38 -3.26
N MET A 99 -9.47 0.12 -3.34
CA MET A 99 -8.40 -0.54 -4.08
C MET A 99 -8.13 -1.95 -3.54
N SER A 100 -8.02 -2.09 -2.22
CA SER A 100 -7.76 -3.39 -1.58
C SER A 100 -8.92 -4.38 -1.74
N ASN A 101 -10.17 -3.90 -1.77
CA ASN A 101 -11.33 -4.74 -2.06
C ASN A 101 -11.23 -5.32 -3.47
N ARG A 102 -10.93 -4.50 -4.48
CA ARG A 102 -10.77 -4.97 -5.87
C ARG A 102 -9.69 -6.05 -6.00
N LEU A 103 -8.58 -5.91 -5.28
CA LEU A 103 -7.52 -6.93 -5.25
C LEU A 103 -8.00 -8.22 -4.57
N GLY A 104 -8.76 -8.11 -3.48
CA GLY A 104 -9.38 -9.25 -2.81
C GLY A 104 -10.42 -9.94 -3.69
N ASP A 105 -11.25 -9.19 -4.41
CA ASP A 105 -12.26 -9.73 -5.33
C ASP A 105 -11.59 -10.48 -6.48
N ALA A 106 -10.50 -9.95 -7.03
CA ALA A 106 -9.70 -10.62 -8.05
C ALA A 106 -9.07 -11.92 -7.53
N TRP A 107 -8.60 -11.92 -6.28
CA TRP A 107 -8.08 -13.12 -5.62
C TRP A 107 -9.16 -14.19 -5.49
N TRP A 108 -10.32 -13.83 -4.93
CA TRP A 108 -11.43 -14.77 -4.71
C TRP A 108 -12.03 -15.29 -6.01
N ALA A 109 -12.12 -14.45 -7.05
CA ALA A 109 -12.61 -14.88 -8.35
C ALA A 109 -11.70 -15.96 -8.97
N GLU A 110 -10.38 -15.79 -8.85
CA GLU A 110 -9.41 -16.75 -9.38
C GLU A 110 -9.33 -18.03 -8.53
N GLU A 111 -9.44 -17.91 -7.21
CA GLU A 111 -9.54 -19.05 -6.30
C GLU A 111 -10.79 -19.87 -6.62
N LYS A 112 -11.96 -19.23 -6.73
CA LYS A 112 -13.22 -19.89 -7.10
C LYS A 112 -13.15 -20.60 -8.46
N ARG A 113 -12.40 -20.04 -9.41
CA ARG A 113 -12.25 -20.59 -10.77
C ARG A 113 -11.31 -21.80 -10.81
N THR A 114 -10.31 -21.87 -9.94
CA THR A 114 -9.21 -22.83 -10.05
C THR A 114 -9.03 -23.76 -8.85
N ALA A 115 -9.67 -23.45 -7.72
CA ALA A 115 -9.46 -24.03 -6.39
C ALA A 115 -7.98 -24.03 -5.94
N LYS A 116 -7.17 -23.10 -6.45
CA LYS A 116 -5.72 -23.05 -6.23
C LYS A 116 -5.28 -21.67 -5.74
N ASN A 117 -5.00 -21.57 -4.44
CA ASN A 117 -4.54 -20.34 -3.80
C ASN A 117 -3.30 -19.71 -4.47
N TYR A 118 -2.34 -20.52 -4.91
CA TYR A 118 -1.14 -19.98 -5.55
C TYR A 118 -1.44 -19.31 -6.90
N LEU A 119 -2.45 -19.79 -7.64
CA LEU A 119 -2.89 -19.15 -8.89
C LEU A 119 -3.61 -17.85 -8.59
N ALA A 120 -4.46 -17.82 -7.55
CA ALA A 120 -5.10 -16.59 -7.09
C ALA A 120 -4.09 -15.51 -6.66
N SER A 121 -3.07 -15.89 -5.87
CA SER A 121 -2.02 -14.97 -5.47
C SER A 121 -1.17 -14.51 -6.65
N ARG A 122 -0.85 -15.40 -7.59
CA ARG A 122 -0.13 -15.05 -8.83
C ARG A 122 -0.95 -14.06 -9.66
N ARG A 123 -2.26 -14.29 -9.83
CA ARG A 123 -3.16 -13.43 -10.58
C ARG A 123 -3.19 -12.00 -10.05
N VAL A 124 -3.20 -11.84 -8.73
CA VAL A 124 -3.16 -10.51 -8.08
C VAL A 124 -1.79 -9.86 -8.27
N LEU A 125 -0.69 -10.59 -8.10
CA LEU A 125 0.66 -10.07 -8.34
C LEU A 125 0.86 -9.61 -9.80
N GLU A 126 0.27 -10.32 -10.77
CA GLU A 126 0.27 -9.95 -12.19
C GLU A 126 -0.50 -8.65 -12.49
N MET A 127 -1.39 -8.20 -11.60
CA MET A 127 -2.09 -6.91 -11.74
C MET A 127 -1.22 -5.71 -11.33
N ALA A 128 -0.06 -5.96 -10.71
CA ALA A 128 0.82 -4.92 -10.22
C ALA A 128 1.83 -4.46 -11.28
N GLU A 129 2.29 -3.22 -11.14
CA GLU A 129 3.53 -2.78 -11.77
C GLU A 129 4.72 -3.43 -11.02
N ARG A 130 5.61 -4.10 -11.75
CA ARG A 130 6.82 -4.70 -11.18
C ARG A 130 7.97 -3.72 -11.23
N LEU A 131 8.53 -3.41 -10.07
CA LEU A 131 9.68 -2.53 -9.92
C LEU A 131 10.86 -3.34 -9.38
N ALA A 132 11.99 -3.31 -10.09
CA ALA A 132 13.22 -3.88 -9.60
C ALA A 132 13.63 -3.19 -8.29
N MET A 133 13.95 -3.97 -7.25
CA MET A 133 14.53 -3.38 -6.05
C MET A 133 15.97 -2.97 -6.37
N ALA A 134 16.22 -1.67 -6.52
CA ALA A 134 17.58 -1.17 -6.69
C ALA A 134 18.46 -1.69 -5.54
N GLU A 135 19.61 -2.25 -5.91
CA GLU A 135 20.59 -2.85 -5.01
C GLU A 135 21.16 -1.76 -4.10
N GLY A 136 20.50 -1.53 -2.96
CA GLY A 136 20.80 -0.39 -2.08
C GLY A 136 19.61 0.25 -1.37
N LEU A 137 18.37 -0.08 -1.74
CA LEU A 137 17.16 0.28 -0.98
C LEU A 137 17.12 -0.54 0.33
N LYS A 138 17.93 -0.11 1.29
CA LYS A 138 17.97 -0.69 2.64
C LYS A 138 16.58 -0.66 3.26
N ARG A 139 16.15 -1.85 3.73
CA ARG A 139 15.03 -2.12 4.64
C ARG A 139 14.66 -0.88 5.48
N PRO A 140 13.38 -0.48 5.51
CA PRO A 140 12.87 0.25 6.66
C PRO A 140 13.10 -0.62 7.91
N ARG A 141 13.91 -0.14 8.85
CA ARG A 141 14.02 -0.71 10.21
C ARG A 141 12.85 -0.25 11.06
#